data_AF-A0A848FQ17-F1
#
_entry.id   AF-A0A848FQ17-F1
#
_cell.length_a   1.000
_cell.length_b   1.000
_cell.length_c   1.000
_cell.angle_alpha   90.00
_cell.angle_beta   90.00
_cell.angle_gamma   90.00
#
_symmetry.space_group_name_H-M   'P 1'
#
loop_
_entity.id
_entity.type
_entity.pdbx_description
1 polymer ?
#
loop_
_entity_poly.entity_id
_entity_poly.type
_entity_poly.pdbx_seq_one_letter_code
_entity_poly.pdbx_strand_id
1 'polypeptide(L)'
;MGYTIDPTIIRDRFARSTNEQLIDIAENEIRSLTPEALEFLLDELRKRNIETSQIAELEKKVTRQHNKNVSRAHSALAQDLSKEGMKLAVKMKLENASNSDIQEALQNTGISSEESLRIIGSLGEKAAAMNKTGNKNLRYGVIMLLLGCLRFFIIQSKDDLNETIILLLVLSGILFSIIGLKIKSDAKKISEILEQESLEAQ
;
A
#
# COMPACT_ATOMS: atom_id res chain seq x y z
N MET A 1 2.94 5.94 22.59
CA MET A 1 3.79 6.98 21.98
C MET A 1 5.21 6.47 22.03
N GLY A 2 5.74 5.96 20.92
CA GLY A 2 7.14 5.53 20.86
C GLY A 2 8.01 6.75 20.64
N TYR A 3 8.94 7.03 21.56
CA TYR A 3 10.00 8.00 21.33
C TYR A 3 10.92 7.44 20.24
N THR A 4 10.84 7.99 19.03
CA THR A 4 11.86 7.76 17.99
C THR A 4 13.11 8.49 18.45
N ILE A 5 14.06 7.74 19.01
CA ILE A 5 15.39 8.27 19.32
C ILE A 5 16.03 8.65 17.99
N ASP A 6 16.43 9.91 17.84
CA ASP A 6 17.07 10.42 16.65
C ASP A 6 18.37 9.63 16.37
N PRO A 7 18.52 9.00 15.19
CA PRO A 7 19.73 8.26 14.82
C PRO A 7 21.02 9.07 14.96
N THR A 8 20.95 10.40 14.79
CA THR A 8 22.11 11.29 14.93
C THR A 8 22.60 11.36 16.38
N ILE A 9 21.70 11.31 17.37
CA ILE A 9 22.05 11.31 18.79
C ILE A 9 22.77 10.00 19.17
N ILE A 10 22.33 8.87 18.62
CA ILE A 10 22.95 7.56 18.86
C ILE A 10 24.36 7.52 18.28
N ARG A 11 24.51 7.97 17.03
CA ARG A 11 25.82 8.07 16.36
C ARG A 11 26.79 8.94 17.15
N ASP A 12 26.35 10.13 17.55
CA ASP A 12 27.20 11.08 18.29
C ASP A 12 27.59 10.54 19.68
N ARG A 13 26.71 9.75 20.32
CA ARG A 13 27.01 9.07 21.58
C ARG A 13 28.12 8.04 21.42
N PHE A 14 28.08 7.19 20.39
CA PHE A 14 29.15 6.23 20.14
C PHE A 14 30.46 6.91 19.75
N ALA A 15 30.40 7.96 18.93
CA ALA A 15 31.58 8.75 18.56
C ALA A 15 32.27 9.42 19.77
N ARG A 16 31.54 9.70 20.86
CA ARG A 16 32.11 10.26 22.09
C ARG A 16 32.47 9.21 23.15
N SER A 17 32.12 7.94 22.92
CA SER A 17 32.39 6.86 23.86
C SER A 17 33.88 6.48 23.83
N THR A 18 34.39 6.02 24.97
CA THR A 18 35.74 5.44 25.08
C THR A 18 35.79 4.05 24.43
N ASN A 19 36.99 3.55 24.18
CA ASN A 19 37.15 2.23 23.59
C ASN A 19 36.61 1.13 24.52
N GLU A 20 36.83 1.23 25.84
CA GLU A 20 36.28 0.27 26.80
C GLU A 20 34.74 0.27 26.79
N GLN A 21 34.11 1.45 26.69
CA GLN A 21 32.65 1.55 26.60
C GLN A 21 32.08 0.95 25.31
N LEU A 22 32.76 1.14 24.17
CA LEU A 22 32.34 0.56 22.90
C LEU A 22 32.45 -0.97 22.92
N ILE A 23 33.50 -1.50 23.56
CA ILE A 23 33.69 -2.95 23.74
C ILE A 23 32.61 -3.51 24.67
N ASP A 24 32.37 -2.87 25.82
CA ASP A 24 31.34 -3.30 26.78
C ASP A 24 29.94 -3.37 26.14
N ILE A 25 29.59 -2.35 25.36
CA ILE A 25 28.32 -2.33 24.61
C ILE A 25 28.28 -3.47 23.57
N ALA A 26 29.38 -3.73 22.87
CA ALA A 26 29.47 -4.79 21.88
C ALA A 26 29.38 -6.20 22.49
N GLU A 27 29.88 -6.39 23.72
CA GLU A 27 29.90 -7.68 24.41
C GLU A 27 28.62 -7.96 25.20
N ASN A 28 28.06 -6.94 25.85
CA ASN A 28 26.99 -7.11 26.83
C ASN A 28 25.62 -6.59 26.34
N GLU A 29 25.60 -5.57 25.49
CA GLU A 29 24.35 -4.87 25.11
C GLU A 29 23.93 -5.09 23.65
N ILE A 30 24.69 -5.88 22.87
CA ILE A 30 24.43 -6.15 21.44
C ILE A 30 23.01 -6.64 21.12
N ARG A 31 22.32 -7.28 22.09
CA ARG A 31 20.96 -7.82 21.91
C ARG A 31 19.87 -6.76 22.11
N SER A 32 20.17 -5.68 22.83
CA SER A 32 19.24 -4.57 23.11
C SER A 32 19.38 -3.40 22.13
N LEU A 33 20.41 -3.40 21.29
CA LEU A 33 20.63 -2.32 20.33
C LEU A 33 19.63 -2.38 19.17
N THR A 34 19.21 -1.18 18.75
CA THR A 34 18.46 -1.02 17.51
C THR A 34 19.35 -1.29 16.30
N PRO A 35 18.77 -1.59 15.14
CA PRO A 35 19.50 -1.82 13.90
C PRO A 35 20.49 -0.69 13.53
N GLU A 36 20.01 0.55 13.63
CA GLU A 36 20.79 1.74 13.32
C GLU A 36 21.92 1.92 14.35
N ALA A 37 21.68 1.58 15.61
CA ALA A 37 22.71 1.59 16.64
C ALA A 37 23.78 0.51 16.40
N LEU A 38 23.40 -0.67 15.90
CA LEU A 38 24.35 -1.73 15.53
C LEU A 38 25.25 -1.29 14.37
N GLU A 39 24.69 -0.62 13.35
CA GLU A 39 25.46 -0.07 12.23
C GLU A 39 26.45 1.00 12.69
N PHE A 40 26.03 1.96 13.52
CA PHE A 40 26.92 3.00 14.03
C PHE A 40 27.99 2.45 14.98
N LEU A 41 27.65 1.47 15.83
CA LEU A 41 28.62 0.81 16.70
C LEU A 41 29.68 0.07 15.88
N LEU A 42 29.26 -0.68 14.85
CA LEU A 42 30.18 -1.39 13.96
C LEU A 42 31.09 -0.42 13.19
N ASP A 43 30.55 0.70 12.69
CA ASP A 43 31.32 1.72 12.00
C ASP A 43 32.36 2.37 12.91
N GLU A 44 32.00 2.69 14.15
CA GLU A 44 32.93 3.31 15.11
C GLU A 44 34.01 2.33 15.61
N LEU A 45 33.67 1.05 15.82
CA LEU A 45 34.65 0.00 16.14
C LEU A 45 35.68 -0.18 15.00
N ARG A 46 35.21 -0.19 13.73
CA ARG A 46 36.08 -0.28 12.54
C ARG A 46 36.94 0.96 12.39
N LYS A 47 36.36 2.15 12.51
CA LYS A 47 37.06 3.44 12.41
C LYS A 47 38.21 3.56 13.42
N ARG A 48 38.06 2.96 14.59
CA ARG A 48 39.06 2.96 15.66
C ARG A 48 39.96 1.72 15.68
N ASN A 49 39.81 0.80 14.71
CA ASN A 49 40.52 -0.48 14.66
C ASN A 49 40.44 -1.28 15.98
N ILE A 50 39.26 -1.27 16.63
CA ILE A 50 39.03 -2.03 17.86
C ILE A 50 38.58 -3.43 17.45
N GLU A 51 39.38 -4.46 17.76
CA GLU A 51 38.98 -5.85 17.55
C GLU A 51 38.21 -6.38 18.76
N THR A 52 37.04 -6.97 18.53
CA THR A 52 36.26 -7.68 19.55
C THR A 52 35.79 -9.02 19.00
N SER A 53 35.61 -9.99 19.89
CA SER A 53 35.09 -11.32 19.52
C SER A 53 33.68 -11.28 18.91
N GLN A 54 32.97 -10.15 19.09
CA GLN A 54 31.58 -9.96 18.68
C GLN A 54 31.42 -9.26 17.31
N ILE A 55 32.50 -8.76 16.70
CA ILE A 55 32.44 -8.05 15.39
C ILE A 55 31.76 -8.92 14.33
N ALA A 56 32.13 -10.20 14.23
CA ALA A 56 31.54 -11.12 13.26
C ALA A 56 30.03 -11.33 13.51
N GLU A 57 29.58 -11.32 14.76
CA GLU A 57 28.16 -11.42 15.10
C GLU A 57 27.40 -10.11 14.76
N LEU A 58 28.01 -8.96 15.04
CA LEU A 58 27.52 -7.63 14.65
C LEU A 58 27.33 -7.52 13.13
N GLU A 59 28.37 -7.85 12.36
CA GLU A 59 28.34 -7.83 10.89
C GLU A 59 27.24 -8.72 10.32
N LYS A 60 27.08 -9.92 10.87
CA LYS A 60 26.03 -10.85 10.46
C LYS A 60 24.64 -10.31 10.76
N LYS A 61 24.43 -9.65 11.91
CA LYS A 61 23.16 -9.02 12.26
C LYS A 61 22.83 -7.83 11.34
N VAL A 62 23.79 -6.92 11.14
CA VAL A 62 23.65 -5.79 10.20
C VAL A 62 23.34 -6.27 8.79
N THR A 63 24.06 -7.28 8.29
CA THR A 63 23.82 -7.84 6.95
C THR A 63 22.42 -8.47 6.82
N ARG A 64 21.99 -9.25 7.82
CA ARG A 64 20.64 -9.82 7.85
C ARG A 64 19.55 -8.75 7.86
N GLN A 65 19.77 -7.68 8.62
CA GLN A 65 18.88 -6.54 8.69
C GLN A 65 18.77 -5.83 7.34
N HIS A 66 19.90 -5.53 6.72
CA HIS A 66 19.98 -4.91 5.42
C HIS A 66 19.22 -5.73 4.38
N ASN A 67 19.49 -7.04 4.31
CA ASN A 67 18.78 -7.96 3.41
C ASN A 67 17.27 -7.99 3.66
N LYS A 68 16.84 -7.93 4.91
CA LYS A 68 15.42 -7.85 5.27
C LYS A 68 14.78 -6.54 4.82
N ASN A 69 15.48 -5.42 4.95
CA ASN A 69 14.99 -4.11 4.51
C ASN A 69 14.92 -4.02 2.98
N VAL A 70 15.95 -4.53 2.29
CA VAL A 70 15.97 -4.66 0.81
C VAL A 70 14.84 -5.55 0.34
N SER A 71 14.63 -6.71 0.97
CA SER A 71 13.50 -7.60 0.65
C SER A 71 12.15 -6.92 0.85
N ARG A 72 11.96 -6.17 1.95
CA ARG A 72 10.74 -5.39 2.19
C ARG A 72 10.53 -4.29 1.15
N ALA A 73 11.59 -3.57 0.77
CA ALA A 73 11.54 -2.55 -0.26
C ALA A 73 11.16 -3.16 -1.62
N HIS A 74 11.74 -4.30 -1.99
CA HIS A 74 11.37 -5.04 -3.18
C HIS A 74 9.93 -5.54 -3.15
N SER A 75 9.46 -6.07 -2.01
CA SER A 75 8.05 -6.50 -1.88
C SER A 75 7.07 -5.33 -1.98
N ALA A 76 7.39 -4.18 -1.37
CA ALA A 76 6.57 -2.98 -1.48
C ALA A 76 6.52 -2.46 -2.92
N LEU A 77 7.68 -2.37 -3.58
CA LEU A 77 7.77 -1.97 -4.98
C LEU A 77 7.00 -2.93 -5.89
N ALA A 78 7.13 -4.24 -5.69
CA ALA A 78 6.40 -5.25 -6.47
C ALA A 78 4.88 -5.13 -6.25
N GLN A 79 4.44 -4.85 -5.03
CA GLN A 79 3.04 -4.63 -4.72
C GLN A 79 2.49 -3.36 -5.39
N ASP A 80 3.25 -2.27 -5.37
CA ASP A 80 2.88 -1.01 -6.03
C ASP A 80 2.82 -1.18 -7.55
N LEU A 81 3.82 -1.84 -8.15
CA LEU A 81 3.83 -2.17 -9.58
C LEU A 81 2.65 -3.07 -9.96
N SER A 82 2.34 -4.10 -9.18
CA SER A 82 1.20 -4.99 -9.44
C SER A 82 -0.13 -4.23 -9.34
N LYS A 83 -0.26 -3.29 -8.39
CA LYS A 83 -1.46 -2.45 -8.24
C LYS A 83 -1.65 -1.49 -9.40
N GLU A 84 -0.59 -0.80 -9.83
CA GLU A 84 -0.66 0.09 -11.00
C GLU A 84 -0.85 -0.71 -12.30
N GLY A 85 -0.19 -1.87 -12.43
CA GLY A 85 -0.41 -2.79 -13.54
C GLY A 85 -1.86 -3.25 -13.65
N MET A 86 -2.47 -3.66 -12.53
CA MET A 86 -3.88 -4.02 -12.47
C MET A 86 -4.80 -2.85 -12.92
N LYS A 87 -4.48 -1.62 -12.50
CA LYS A 87 -5.24 -0.43 -12.89
C LYS A 87 -5.11 -0.13 -14.39
N LEU A 88 -3.89 -0.27 -14.94
CA LEU A 88 -3.64 -0.12 -16.37
C LEU A 88 -4.40 -1.18 -17.17
N ALA A 89 -4.32 -2.45 -16.77
CA ALA A 89 -5.02 -3.55 -17.41
C ALA A 89 -6.54 -3.34 -17.43
N VAL A 90 -7.13 -2.93 -16.30
CA VAL A 90 -8.56 -2.56 -16.21
C VAL A 90 -8.91 -1.42 -17.18
N LYS A 91 -8.08 -0.36 -17.22
CA LYS A 91 -8.30 0.78 -18.11
C LYS A 91 -8.29 0.36 -19.58
N MET A 92 -7.26 -0.37 -19.98
CA MET A 92 -7.12 -0.85 -21.36
C MET A 92 -8.25 -1.81 -21.74
N LYS A 93 -8.68 -2.67 -20.80
CA LYS A 93 -9.83 -3.55 -21.03
C LYS A 93 -11.12 -2.77 -21.27
N LEU A 94 -11.35 -1.68 -20.53
CA LEU A 94 -12.50 -0.77 -20.77
C LEU A 94 -12.43 -0.06 -22.13
N GLU A 95 -11.24 0.05 -22.71
CA GLU A 95 -10.98 0.58 -24.04
C GLU A 95 -11.04 -0.50 -25.14
N ASN A 96 -11.43 -1.74 -24.79
CA ASN A 96 -11.47 -2.93 -25.66
C ASN A 96 -10.09 -3.36 -26.20
N ALA A 97 -9.01 -3.10 -25.47
CA ALA A 97 -7.70 -3.62 -25.81
C ALA A 97 -7.66 -5.15 -25.67
N SER A 98 -6.94 -5.81 -26.58
CA SER A 98 -6.76 -7.26 -26.53
C SER A 98 -5.83 -7.67 -25.38
N ASN A 99 -5.85 -8.95 -25.00
CA ASN A 99 -4.96 -9.45 -23.96
C ASN A 99 -3.47 -9.32 -24.35
N SER A 100 -3.12 -9.40 -25.64
CA SER A 100 -1.75 -9.16 -26.09
C SER A 100 -1.34 -7.71 -25.93
N ASP A 101 -2.22 -6.75 -26.26
CA ASP A 101 -1.93 -5.32 -26.11
C ASP A 101 -1.74 -4.96 -24.63
N ILE A 102 -2.57 -5.54 -23.76
CA ILE A 102 -2.45 -5.37 -22.31
C ILE A 102 -1.13 -5.97 -21.81
N GLN A 103 -0.75 -7.15 -22.28
CA GLN A 103 0.51 -7.79 -21.88
C GLN A 103 1.72 -6.95 -22.29
N GLU A 104 1.74 -6.44 -23.52
CA GLU A 104 2.80 -5.56 -24.03
C GLU A 104 2.89 -4.27 -23.21
N ALA A 105 1.75 -3.62 -22.94
CA ALA A 105 1.71 -2.41 -22.13
C ALA A 105 2.20 -2.64 -20.70
N LEU A 106 1.85 -3.76 -20.06
CA LEU A 106 2.36 -4.12 -18.74
C LEU A 106 3.88 -4.36 -18.75
N GLN A 107 4.40 -5.05 -19.77
CA GLN A 107 5.84 -5.25 -19.91
C GLN A 107 6.60 -3.94 -20.11
N ASN A 108 6.03 -3.00 -20.87
CA ASN A 108 6.58 -1.65 -21.04
C ASN A 108 6.60 -0.83 -19.73
N THR A 109 5.82 -1.22 -18.72
CA THR A 109 5.88 -0.63 -17.36
C THR A 109 6.85 -1.34 -16.41
N GLY A 110 7.61 -2.33 -16.90
CA GLY A 110 8.58 -3.09 -16.09
C GLY A 110 7.98 -4.29 -15.36
N ILE A 111 6.75 -4.69 -15.67
CA ILE A 111 6.11 -5.88 -15.11
C ILE A 111 6.56 -7.10 -15.93
N SER A 112 7.08 -8.13 -15.25
CA SER A 112 7.52 -9.36 -15.90
C SER A 112 6.38 -10.04 -16.68
N SER A 113 6.69 -10.76 -17.76
CA SER A 113 5.70 -11.46 -18.57
C SER A 113 4.79 -12.40 -17.76
N GLU A 114 5.35 -13.14 -16.79
CA GLU A 114 4.59 -14.04 -15.90
C GLU A 114 3.57 -13.25 -15.05
N GLU A 115 4.00 -12.17 -14.42
CA GLU A 115 3.12 -11.29 -13.64
C GLU A 115 2.06 -10.61 -14.53
N SER A 116 2.39 -10.23 -15.76
CA SER A 116 1.44 -9.66 -16.71
C SER A 116 0.32 -10.65 -17.05
N LEU A 117 0.67 -11.91 -17.32
CA LEU A 117 -0.31 -12.97 -17.56
C LEU A 117 -1.19 -13.23 -16.33
N ARG A 118 -0.59 -13.19 -15.12
CA ARG A 118 -1.34 -13.32 -13.86
C ARG A 118 -2.34 -12.17 -13.68
N ILE A 119 -1.92 -10.93 -13.95
CA ILE A 119 -2.79 -9.76 -13.90
C ILE A 119 -3.95 -9.92 -14.87
N ILE A 120 -3.68 -10.27 -16.13
CA ILE A 120 -4.71 -10.48 -17.16
C ILE A 120 -5.68 -11.59 -16.74
N GLY A 121 -5.18 -12.74 -16.29
CA GLY A 121 -6.02 -13.86 -15.84
C GLY A 121 -6.91 -13.51 -14.64
N SER A 122 -6.48 -12.58 -13.78
CA SER A 122 -7.26 -12.12 -12.62
C SER A 122 -8.25 -10.98 -12.92
N LEU A 123 -8.35 -10.49 -14.16
CA LEU A 123 -9.27 -9.41 -14.52
C LEU A 123 -10.74 -9.75 -14.24
N GLY A 124 -11.15 -11.02 -14.41
CA GLY A 124 -12.50 -11.48 -14.09
C GLY A 124 -12.81 -11.35 -12.59
N GLU A 125 -11.88 -11.79 -11.72
CA GLU A 125 -12.01 -11.62 -10.27
C GLU A 125 -12.05 -10.14 -9.88
N LYS A 126 -11.21 -9.32 -10.53
CA LYS A 126 -11.20 -7.88 -10.32
C LYS A 126 -12.53 -7.23 -10.70
N ALA A 127 -13.12 -7.62 -11.83
CA ALA A 127 -14.43 -7.14 -12.26
C ALA A 127 -15.53 -7.53 -11.25
N ALA A 128 -15.53 -8.77 -10.75
CA ALA A 128 -16.46 -9.20 -9.71
C ALA A 128 -16.29 -8.39 -8.41
N ALA A 129 -15.05 -8.13 -7.99
CA ALA A 129 -14.75 -7.29 -6.83
C ALA A 129 -15.18 -5.82 -7.03
N MET A 130 -14.99 -5.27 -8.23
CA MET A 130 -15.50 -3.95 -8.62
C MET A 130 -17.03 -3.90 -8.53
N ASN A 131 -17.74 -4.88 -9.07
CA ASN A 131 -19.21 -4.95 -8.98
C ASN A 131 -19.69 -4.98 -7.52
N LYS A 132 -19.04 -5.79 -6.66
CA LYS A 132 -19.34 -5.83 -5.21
C LYS A 132 -19.10 -4.47 -4.54
N THR A 133 -18.01 -3.78 -4.91
CA THR A 133 -17.69 -2.44 -4.41
C THR A 133 -18.72 -1.41 -4.88
N GLY A 134 -19.12 -1.47 -6.15
CA GLY A 134 -20.17 -0.63 -6.71
C GLY A 134 -21.50 -0.80 -5.96
N ASN A 135 -21.93 -2.04 -5.72
CA ASN A 135 -23.13 -2.34 -4.93
C ASN A 135 -23.03 -1.83 -3.48
N LYS A 136 -21.85 -1.93 -2.86
CA LYS A 136 -21.62 -1.40 -1.49
C LYS A 136 -21.76 0.12 -1.46
N ASN A 137 -21.16 0.83 -2.42
CA ASN A 137 -21.26 2.28 -2.53
C ASN A 137 -22.69 2.74 -2.82
N LEU A 138 -23.44 2.02 -3.67
CA LEU A 138 -24.86 2.30 -3.90
C LEU A 138 -25.67 2.16 -2.62
N ARG A 139 -25.45 1.10 -1.84
CA ARG A 139 -26.13 0.92 -0.54
C ARG A 139 -25.82 2.06 0.42
N TYR A 140 -24.56 2.46 0.55
CA TYR A 140 -24.19 3.61 1.39
C TYR A 140 -24.81 4.92 0.89
N GLY A 141 -24.82 5.13 -0.43
CA GLY A 141 -25.47 6.29 -1.04
C GLY A 141 -26.95 6.39 -0.68
N VAL A 142 -27.69 5.29 -0.82
CA VAL A 142 -29.12 5.20 -0.45
C VAL A 142 -29.32 5.42 1.04
N ILE A 143 -28.51 4.81 1.92
CA ILE A 143 -28.62 4.99 3.37
C ILE A 143 -28.41 6.46 3.76
N MET A 144 -27.38 7.12 3.20
CA MET A 144 -27.10 8.53 3.48
C MET A 144 -28.22 9.45 2.99
N LEU A 145 -28.79 9.17 1.81
CA LEU A 145 -29.96 9.89 1.31
C LEU A 145 -31.16 9.74 2.24
N LEU A 146 -31.47 8.52 2.68
CA LEU A 146 -32.59 8.27 3.60
C LEU A 146 -32.39 8.97 4.94
N LEU A 147 -31.16 8.97 5.49
CA LEU A 147 -30.84 9.70 6.72
C LEU A 147 -30.98 11.23 6.55
N GLY A 148 -30.53 11.77 5.41
CA GLY A 148 -30.72 13.19 5.07
C GLY A 148 -32.19 13.57 4.99
N CYS A 149 -33.00 12.79 4.28
CA CYS A 149 -34.45 13.00 4.18
C CYS A 149 -35.13 12.86 5.56
N LEU A 150 -34.79 11.84 6.34
CA LEU A 150 -35.36 11.64 7.67
C LEU A 150 -35.05 12.82 8.59
N ARG A 151 -33.82 13.33 8.56
CA ARG A 151 -33.42 14.53 9.31
C ARG A 151 -34.16 15.77 8.86
N PHE A 152 -34.38 15.94 7.55
CA PHE A 152 -35.19 17.03 7.00
C PHE A 152 -36.63 17.01 7.53
N PHE A 153 -37.25 15.83 7.66
CA PHE A 153 -38.62 15.72 8.19
C PHE A 153 -38.73 15.92 9.72
N ILE A 154 -37.72 15.52 10.49
CA ILE A 154 -37.75 15.62 11.96
C ILE A 154 -37.49 17.06 12.43
N ILE A 155 -36.69 17.82 11.70
CA ILE A 155 -36.26 19.15 12.13
C ILE A 155 -37.22 20.20 11.53
N GLN A 156 -38.21 20.63 12.32
CA GLN A 156 -39.03 21.80 12.01
C GLN A 156 -38.44 23.12 12.56
N SER A 157 -37.29 23.07 13.23
CA SER A 157 -36.66 24.22 13.88
C SER A 157 -35.60 24.90 13.00
N LYS A 158 -35.69 26.23 12.89
CA LYS A 158 -34.79 27.13 12.14
C LYS A 158 -33.40 27.26 12.80
N ASP A 159 -32.64 26.17 12.85
CA ASP A 159 -31.22 26.21 13.21
C ASP A 159 -30.36 25.98 11.96
N ASP A 160 -29.59 26.99 11.53
CA ASP A 160 -28.76 26.97 10.31
C ASP A 160 -27.75 25.79 10.28
N LEU A 161 -27.33 25.30 11.44
CA LEU A 161 -26.37 24.20 11.57
C LEU A 161 -26.99 22.85 11.15
N ASN A 162 -28.31 22.69 11.29
CA ASN A 162 -29.03 21.48 10.90
C ASN A 162 -29.23 21.39 9.38
N GLU A 163 -29.48 22.53 8.72
CA GLU A 163 -29.61 22.59 7.26
C GLU A 163 -28.31 22.18 6.56
N THR A 164 -27.17 22.64 7.08
CA THR A 164 -25.83 22.29 6.56
C THR A 164 -25.56 20.78 6.66
N ILE A 165 -25.91 20.15 7.79
CA ILE A 165 -25.72 18.70 7.98
C ILE A 165 -26.61 17.89 7.03
N ILE A 166 -27.87 18.30 6.85
CA ILE A 166 -28.80 17.65 5.91
C ILE A 166 -28.23 17.72 4.48
N LEU A 167 -27.77 18.90 4.06
CA LEU A 167 -27.18 19.09 2.74
C LEU A 167 -25.95 18.19 2.54
N LEU A 168 -25.05 18.10 3.53
CA LEU A 168 -23.88 17.22 3.46
C LEU A 168 -24.26 15.74 3.34
N LEU A 169 -25.28 15.28 4.07
CA LEU A 169 -25.78 13.90 3.98
C LEU A 169 -26.37 13.59 2.61
N VAL A 170 -27.16 14.51 2.06
CA VAL A 170 -27.76 14.35 0.74
C VAL A 170 -26.68 14.36 -0.35
N LEU A 171 -25.76 15.33 -0.32
CA LEU A 171 -24.68 15.43 -1.30
C LEU A 171 -23.74 14.22 -1.25
N SER A 172 -23.35 13.77 -0.06
CA SER A 172 -22.54 12.56 0.08
C SER A 172 -23.29 11.32 -0.42
N GLY A 173 -24.58 11.21 -0.16
CA GLY A 173 -25.43 10.14 -0.68
C GLY A 173 -25.51 10.10 -2.20
N ILE A 174 -25.67 11.26 -2.85
CA ILE A 174 -25.62 11.40 -4.31
C ILE A 174 -24.25 10.98 -4.84
N LEU A 175 -23.17 11.49 -4.23
CA LEU A 175 -21.80 11.19 -4.65
C LEU A 175 -21.49 9.68 -4.60
N PHE A 176 -21.80 9.02 -3.47
CA PHE A 176 -21.60 7.57 -3.33
C PHE A 176 -22.43 6.78 -4.34
N SER A 177 -23.64 7.25 -4.66
CA SER A 177 -24.50 6.61 -5.66
C SER A 177 -23.91 6.72 -7.06
N ILE A 178 -23.44 7.91 -7.48
CA ILE A 178 -22.80 8.13 -8.77
C ILE A 178 -21.53 7.28 -8.91
N ILE A 179 -20.66 7.29 -7.89
CA ILE A 179 -19.44 6.48 -7.87
C ILE A 179 -19.79 4.99 -7.96
N GLY A 180 -20.79 4.54 -7.19
CA GLY A 180 -21.25 3.16 -7.20
C GLY A 180 -21.78 2.70 -8.55
N LEU A 181 -22.59 3.55 -9.22
CA LEU A 181 -23.10 3.30 -10.58
C LEU A 181 -21.97 3.17 -11.59
N LYS A 182 -20.99 4.09 -11.56
CA LYS A 182 -19.86 4.07 -12.49
C LYS A 182 -19.04 2.80 -12.33
N ILE A 183 -18.62 2.46 -11.10
CA ILE A 183 -17.83 1.25 -10.83
C ILE A 183 -18.58 -0.01 -11.28
N LYS A 184 -19.89 -0.07 -11.05
CA LYS A 184 -20.73 -1.20 -11.46
C LYS A 184 -20.84 -1.31 -12.99
N SER A 185 -20.98 -0.18 -13.68
CA SER A 185 -21.00 -0.12 -15.13
C SER A 185 -19.68 -0.61 -15.74
N ASP A 186 -18.55 -0.11 -15.23
CA ASP A 186 -17.22 -0.51 -15.67
C ASP A 186 -16.97 -2.01 -15.43
N ALA A 187 -17.37 -2.51 -14.26
CA ALA A 187 -17.29 -3.95 -13.95
C ALA A 187 -18.11 -4.82 -14.91
N LYS A 188 -19.31 -4.36 -15.28
CA LYS A 188 -20.19 -5.08 -16.22
C LYS A 188 -19.54 -5.14 -17.60
N LYS A 189 -19.03 -4.01 -18.10
CA LYS A 189 -18.34 -3.94 -19.41
C LYS A 189 -17.16 -4.89 -19.47
N ILE A 190 -16.30 -4.90 -18.44
CA ILE A 190 -15.14 -5.81 -18.40
C ILE A 190 -15.61 -7.27 -18.42
N SER A 191 -16.65 -7.61 -17.68
CA SER A 191 -17.19 -8.98 -17.65
C SER A 191 -17.74 -9.40 -19.02
N GLU A 192 -18.46 -8.51 -19.70
CA GLU A 192 -18.99 -8.73 -21.06
C GLU A 192 -17.87 -8.95 -22.08
N ILE A 193 -16.81 -8.13 -22.05
CA ILE A 193 -15.65 -8.28 -22.94
C ILE A 193 -14.94 -9.62 -22.69
N LEU A 194 -14.73 -9.99 -21.42
CA LEU A 194 -14.09 -11.27 -21.09
C LEU A 194 -14.93 -12.48 -21.51
N GLU A 195 -16.26 -12.39 -21.40
CA GLU A 195 -17.17 -13.44 -21.86
C GLU A 195 -17.10 -13.61 -23.38
N GLN A 196 -17.09 -12.50 -24.13
CA GLN A 196 -16.92 -12.51 -25.59
C GLN A 196 -15.60 -13.17 -26.01
N GLU A 197 -14.48 -12.78 -25.40
CA GLU A 197 -13.18 -13.39 -25.69
C GLU A 197 -13.13 -14.89 -25.36
N SER A 198 -13.83 -15.32 -24.31
CA SER A 198 -13.88 -16.73 -23.94
C SER A 198 -14.66 -17.59 -24.94
N LEU A 199 -15.64 -16.99 -25.62
CA LEU A 199 -16.44 -17.64 -26.67
C LEU A 199 -15.67 -17.69 -27.99
N GLU A 200 -14.87 -16.67 -28.31
CA GLU A 200 -14.02 -16.63 -29.52
C GLU A 200 -12.83 -17.59 -29.45
N ALA A 201 -12.42 -18.00 -28.25
CA ALA A 201 -11.31 -18.93 -28.04
C ALA A 201 -11.72 -20.43 -28.10
N GLN A 202 -13.01 -20.74 -28.27
CA GLN A 202 -13.57 -22.10 -28.40
C GLN A 202 -13.78 -22.49 -29.86
#